data_AF-A0A2N5K9J0-F1
#
_entry.id   AF-A0A2N5K9J0-F1
#
_cell.length_a   1.000
_cell.length_b   1.000
_cell.length_c   1.000
_cell.angle_alpha   90.00
_cell.angle_beta   90.00
_cell.angle_gamma   90.00
#
_symmetry.space_group_name_H-M   'P 1'
#
loop_
_entity.id
_entity.type
_entity.pdbx_description
1 polymer ?
#
loop_
_entity_poly.entity_id
_entity_poly.type
_entity_poly.pdbx_seq_one_letter_code
_entity_poly.pdbx_strand_id
1 'polypeptide(L)'
;IMSDDEHPELDFDPLDDTKLWPQEQFPWLPVGRMVLDRNPQNYFAEVEQAAFGTGVLVDGLDFSDDKMLQGRTLSYSDTQRYRVGPNYLQVPINSPKKHVSTNQRDGQMTYFVDMAPGQNPHVNYEPSSLGGLHESERPGKDQTPYIAGNLVRQKIERTNDYQQAGERYRAFEDWERDDLILNLVNTLKPTQRQIQERMVWHFTQCDPEYGRRVAEGLGLNVGGDGAADGASSTGRGSAMGADPESANAVVTNAEEQGHPAKPY
;
A
#
# COMPACT_ATOMS: atom_id res chain seq x y z
N ILE A 1 -17.80 4.72 -4.59
CA ILE A 1 -18.03 5.78 -3.57
C ILE A 1 -18.86 5.14 -2.47
N MET A 2 -18.49 5.36 -1.21
CA MET A 2 -19.18 4.88 -0.01
C MET A 2 -19.52 6.12 0.83
N SER A 3 -20.61 6.09 1.60
CA SER A 3 -20.89 7.18 2.55
C SER A 3 -19.89 7.16 3.71
N ASP A 4 -19.86 8.21 4.52
CA ASP A 4 -18.91 8.36 5.64
C ASP A 4 -19.52 7.83 6.97
N ASP A 5 -20.47 6.90 6.87
CA ASP A 5 -21.16 6.34 8.02
C ASP A 5 -20.34 5.20 8.64
N GLU A 6 -20.70 4.70 9.83
CA GLU A 6 -19.96 3.60 10.51
C GLU A 6 -20.02 2.25 9.75
N HIS A 7 -20.97 2.12 8.83
CA HIS A 7 -21.22 0.90 8.04
C HIS A 7 -21.30 -0.39 8.87
N PRO A 8 -22.18 -0.49 9.90
CA PRO A 8 -22.33 -1.68 10.74
C PRO A 8 -22.80 -2.93 9.97
N GLU A 9 -23.34 -2.75 8.77
CA GLU A 9 -23.73 -3.81 7.84
C GLU A 9 -22.55 -4.57 7.22
N LEU A 10 -21.35 -3.99 7.24
CA LEU A 10 -20.13 -4.65 6.78
C LEU A 10 -19.52 -5.52 7.89
N ASP A 11 -19.09 -6.72 7.52
CA ASP A 11 -18.37 -7.64 8.39
C ASP A 11 -16.86 -7.32 8.52
N PHE A 12 -16.42 -6.25 7.85
CA PHE A 12 -15.07 -5.69 7.91
C PHE A 12 -15.12 -4.17 8.12
N ASP A 13 -14.00 -3.58 8.54
CA ASP A 13 -13.84 -2.14 8.64
C ASP A 13 -13.55 -1.52 7.26
N PRO A 14 -14.34 -0.57 6.74
CA PRO A 14 -14.12 0.01 5.42
C PRO A 14 -12.79 0.79 5.29
N LEU A 15 -12.14 1.11 6.42
CA LEU A 15 -10.83 1.78 6.48
C LEU A 15 -9.65 0.80 6.66
N ASP A 16 -9.89 -0.51 6.66
CA ASP A 16 -8.85 -1.54 6.67
C ASP A 16 -8.31 -1.77 5.25
N ASP A 17 -7.04 -1.40 5.02
CA ASP A 17 -6.36 -1.52 3.72
C ASP A 17 -6.07 -2.97 3.29
N THR A 18 -6.40 -3.95 4.12
CA THR A 18 -6.41 -5.37 3.76
C THR A 18 -7.72 -5.84 3.11
N LYS A 19 -8.71 -4.94 2.96
CA LYS A 19 -10.05 -5.25 2.47
C LYS A 19 -10.34 -4.59 1.13
N LEU A 20 -11.05 -5.31 0.27
CA LEU A 20 -11.69 -4.78 -0.92
C LEU A 20 -13.14 -4.44 -0.61
N TRP A 21 -13.64 -3.38 -1.25
CA TRP A 21 -15.06 -3.07 -1.28
C TRP A 21 -15.72 -3.86 -2.42
N PRO A 22 -16.69 -4.74 -2.13
CA PRO A 22 -17.33 -5.56 -3.16
C PRO A 22 -17.99 -4.70 -4.25
N GLN A 23 -17.67 -4.98 -5.52
CA GLN A 23 -18.13 -4.15 -6.64
C GLN A 23 -19.65 -4.20 -6.83
N GLU A 24 -20.30 -5.30 -6.44
CA GLU A 24 -21.75 -5.46 -6.48
C GLU A 24 -22.45 -4.52 -5.49
N GLN A 25 -21.77 -4.15 -4.40
CA GLN A 25 -22.26 -3.22 -3.39
C GLN A 25 -21.82 -1.78 -3.70
N PHE A 26 -20.57 -1.62 -4.15
CA PHE A 26 -19.93 -0.33 -4.42
C PHE A 26 -19.41 -0.30 -5.87
N PRO A 27 -20.27 0.02 -6.85
CA PRO A 27 -19.89 -0.03 -8.25
C PRO A 27 -18.78 0.96 -8.58
N TRP A 28 -17.87 0.54 -9.45
CA TRP A 28 -16.78 1.39 -9.92
C TRP A 28 -17.31 2.45 -10.87
N LEU A 29 -16.93 3.71 -10.62
CA LEU A 29 -17.36 4.86 -11.41
C LEU A 29 -16.17 5.36 -12.25
N PRO A 30 -16.27 5.34 -13.59
CA PRO A 30 -15.17 5.83 -14.43
C PRO A 30 -15.01 7.35 -14.29
N VAL A 31 -13.78 7.80 -14.02
CA VAL A 31 -13.44 9.23 -13.89
C VAL A 31 -12.71 9.76 -15.12
N GLY A 32 -11.75 9.01 -15.65
CA GLY A 32 -10.93 9.45 -16.77
C GLY A 32 -9.91 8.39 -17.21
N ARG A 33 -8.93 8.82 -18.02
CA ARG A 33 -7.87 7.96 -18.57
C ARG A 33 -6.51 8.64 -18.45
N MET A 34 -5.53 7.90 -17.92
CA MET A 34 -4.12 8.30 -17.91
C MET A 34 -3.41 7.71 -19.14
N VAL A 35 -2.54 8.50 -19.79
CA VAL A 35 -1.72 8.07 -20.93
C VAL A 35 -0.27 8.41 -20.63
N LEU A 36 0.61 7.41 -20.75
CA LEU A 36 2.06 7.58 -20.65
C LEU A 36 2.63 7.62 -22.07
N ASP A 37 3.06 8.79 -22.52
CA ASP A 37 3.44 9.06 -23.92
C ASP A 37 4.88 9.54 -24.10
N ARG A 38 5.65 9.65 -23.01
CA ARG A 38 7.01 10.18 -23.03
C ARG A 38 7.91 9.55 -21.97
N ASN A 39 9.09 9.12 -22.40
CA ASN A 39 10.14 8.65 -21.49
C ASN A 39 10.92 9.82 -20.86
N PRO A 40 11.50 9.63 -19.66
CA PRO A 40 12.46 10.56 -19.07
C PRO A 40 13.64 10.82 -20.00
N GLN A 41 14.16 12.04 -20.01
CA GLN A 41 15.39 12.40 -20.73
C GLN A 41 16.64 12.04 -19.92
N ASN A 42 16.57 12.16 -18.60
CA ASN A 42 17.63 11.73 -17.68
C ASN A 42 17.02 10.94 -16.52
N TYR A 43 17.36 9.65 -16.47
CA TYR A 43 16.80 8.72 -15.50
C TYR A 43 17.09 9.14 -14.04
N PHE A 44 18.30 9.60 -13.73
CA PHE A 44 18.63 10.01 -12.36
C PHE A 44 17.93 11.32 -11.95
N ALA A 45 17.89 12.30 -12.84
CA ALA A 45 17.29 13.61 -12.56
C ALA A 45 15.76 13.56 -12.44
N GLU A 46 15.12 12.62 -13.13
CA GLU A 46 13.65 12.53 -13.19
C GLU A 46 13.11 11.33 -12.41
N VAL A 47 13.64 10.12 -12.61
CA VAL A 47 13.08 8.91 -11.97
C VAL A 47 13.61 8.74 -10.55
N GLU A 48 14.93 8.73 -10.38
CA GLU A 48 15.53 8.48 -9.05
C GLU A 48 15.25 9.60 -8.04
N GLN A 49 15.11 10.84 -8.52
CA GLN A 49 14.80 12.00 -7.69
C GLN A 49 13.30 12.28 -7.53
N ALA A 50 12.42 11.51 -8.18
CA ALA A 50 10.99 11.66 -7.98
C ALA A 50 10.60 11.43 -6.52
N ALA A 51 9.68 12.27 -6.04
CA ALA A 51 9.16 12.23 -4.69
C ALA A 51 7.62 12.29 -4.73
N PHE A 52 6.99 11.24 -4.21
CA PHE A 52 5.54 11.12 -4.07
C PHE A 52 5.18 10.98 -2.60
N GLY A 53 4.10 11.60 -2.14
CA GLY A 53 3.63 11.46 -0.77
C GLY A 53 2.12 11.49 -0.70
N THR A 54 1.54 10.68 0.19
CA THR A 54 0.09 10.63 0.41
C THR A 54 -0.47 11.94 0.98
N GLY A 55 0.38 12.74 1.64
CA GLY A 55 -0.01 14.06 2.13
C GLY A 55 -0.05 15.17 1.08
N VAL A 56 0.30 14.88 -0.17
CA VAL A 56 0.24 15.85 -1.27
C VAL A 56 -1.16 15.82 -1.87
N LEU A 57 -2.10 16.47 -1.18
CA LEU A 57 -3.49 16.60 -1.59
C LEU A 57 -3.77 17.98 -2.23
N VAL A 58 -4.84 18.04 -3.02
CA VAL A 58 -5.40 19.29 -3.54
C VAL A 58 -6.80 19.48 -2.96
N ASP A 59 -7.26 20.73 -2.88
CA ASP A 59 -8.59 21.07 -2.37
C ASP A 59 -9.68 20.20 -3.01
N GLY A 60 -10.51 19.60 -2.17
CA GLY A 60 -11.54 18.62 -2.56
C GLY A 60 -11.16 17.15 -2.29
N LEU A 61 -9.91 16.88 -1.93
CA LEU A 61 -9.44 15.60 -1.41
C LEU A 61 -9.05 15.74 0.06
N ASP A 62 -9.33 14.72 0.87
CA ASP A 62 -8.97 14.68 2.29
C ASP A 62 -8.57 13.25 2.70
N PHE A 63 -8.09 13.09 3.93
CA PHE A 63 -7.74 11.80 4.50
C PHE A 63 -8.96 11.09 5.10
N SER A 64 -8.84 9.78 5.27
CA SER A 64 -9.67 8.97 6.16
C SER A 64 -8.92 8.64 7.45
N ASP A 65 -9.59 8.00 8.41
CA ASP A 65 -9.00 7.49 9.66
C ASP A 65 -8.27 6.13 9.49
N ASP A 66 -7.96 5.73 8.25
CA ASP A 66 -7.10 4.57 7.97
C ASP A 66 -5.72 4.78 8.62
N LYS A 67 -5.41 3.92 9.59
CA LYS A 67 -4.18 3.97 10.39
C LYS A 67 -2.92 3.82 9.54
N MET A 68 -2.97 3.08 8.44
CA MET A 68 -1.86 2.90 7.50
C MET A 68 -1.65 4.14 6.65
N LEU A 69 -2.73 4.75 6.13
CA LEU A 69 -2.67 6.02 5.40
C LEU A 69 -2.05 7.14 6.24
N GLN A 70 -2.51 7.29 7.49
CA GLN A 70 -2.02 8.32 8.41
C GLN A 70 -0.51 8.17 8.67
N GLY A 71 -0.03 6.94 8.89
CA GLY A 71 1.40 6.67 9.06
C GLY A 71 2.23 7.00 7.81
N ARG A 72 1.72 6.61 6.63
CA ARG A 72 2.39 6.87 5.34
C ARG A 72 2.61 8.35 5.08
N THR A 73 1.65 9.20 5.43
CA THR A 73 1.72 10.65 5.24
C THR A 73 2.95 11.28 5.89
N LEU A 74 3.32 10.82 7.09
CA LEU A 74 4.56 11.22 7.75
C LEU A 74 5.80 10.67 7.02
N SER A 75 5.81 9.35 6.77
CA SER A 75 7.00 8.63 6.31
C SER A 75 7.55 9.14 4.97
N TYR A 76 6.68 9.49 4.01
CA TYR A 76 7.13 9.97 2.71
C TYR A 76 7.95 11.26 2.81
N SER A 77 7.40 12.28 3.47
CA SER A 77 8.09 13.57 3.60
C SER A 77 9.38 13.46 4.40
N ASP A 78 9.38 12.64 5.45
CA ASP A 78 10.55 12.41 6.28
C ASP A 78 11.71 11.76 5.47
N THR A 79 11.44 10.64 4.80
CA THR A 79 12.47 9.96 4.03
C THR A 79 12.97 10.77 2.83
N GLN A 80 12.11 11.59 2.22
CA GLN A 80 12.47 12.41 1.06
C GLN A 80 13.43 13.55 1.40
N ARG A 81 13.25 14.18 2.56
CA ARG A 81 14.19 15.20 3.07
C ARG A 81 15.60 14.63 3.26
N TYR A 82 15.71 13.38 3.67
CA TYR A 82 16.98 12.68 3.79
C TYR A 82 17.53 12.20 2.44
N ARG A 83 16.71 11.50 1.64
CA ARG A 83 17.12 10.82 0.41
C ARG A 83 17.45 11.77 -0.74
N VAL A 84 16.60 12.75 -0.99
CA VAL A 84 16.73 13.69 -2.12
C VAL A 84 17.33 15.02 -1.65
N GLY A 85 16.96 15.45 -0.43
CA GLY A 85 17.55 16.60 0.24
C GLY A 85 16.49 17.52 0.85
N PRO A 86 16.89 18.49 1.69
CA PRO A 86 15.95 19.38 2.38
C PRO A 86 15.03 20.16 1.43
N ASN A 87 15.56 20.55 0.27
CA ASN A 87 14.87 21.32 -0.76
C ASN A 87 14.40 20.45 -1.94
N TYR A 88 14.06 19.17 -1.72
CA TYR A 88 13.68 18.23 -2.78
C TYR A 88 12.50 18.69 -3.65
N LEU A 89 11.62 19.55 -3.12
CA LEU A 89 10.50 20.16 -3.84
C LEU A 89 10.93 21.25 -4.83
N GLN A 90 12.19 21.72 -4.78
CA GLN A 90 12.77 22.62 -5.78
C GLN A 90 13.34 21.86 -6.99
N VAL A 91 13.50 20.54 -6.91
CA VAL A 91 13.99 19.71 -8.02
C VAL A 91 12.93 19.70 -9.14
N PRO A 92 13.30 19.94 -10.42
CA PRO A 92 12.33 20.16 -11.50
C PRO A 92 11.22 19.12 -11.65
N ILE A 93 11.50 17.84 -11.36
CA ILE A 93 10.50 16.77 -11.47
C ILE A 93 9.44 16.81 -10.35
N ASN A 94 9.79 17.39 -9.19
CA ASN A 94 8.92 17.50 -8.02
C ASN A 94 8.25 18.88 -7.92
N SER A 95 8.80 19.89 -8.59
CA SER A 95 8.28 21.26 -8.55
C SER A 95 6.88 21.35 -9.18
N PRO A 96 5.94 22.03 -8.52
CA PRO A 96 4.60 22.19 -9.06
C PRO A 96 4.59 23.12 -10.29
N LYS A 97 3.68 22.87 -11.22
CA LYS A 97 3.50 23.70 -12.44
C LYS A 97 2.59 24.91 -12.19
N LYS A 98 2.75 25.58 -11.05
CA LYS A 98 2.01 26.79 -10.65
C LYS A 98 2.92 27.72 -9.84
N HIS A 99 2.47 28.94 -9.59
CA HIS A 99 3.20 29.86 -8.73
C HIS A 99 3.27 29.32 -7.29
N VAL A 100 4.45 29.43 -6.69
CA VAL A 100 4.75 29.07 -5.30
C VAL A 100 5.30 30.31 -4.61
N SER A 101 4.73 30.64 -3.47
CA SER A 101 5.19 31.70 -2.58
C SER A 101 5.10 31.18 -1.17
N THR A 102 6.24 31.11 -0.48
CA THR A 102 6.30 30.57 0.89
C THR A 102 7.20 31.43 1.78
N ASN A 103 7.01 31.30 3.09
CA ASN A 103 7.92 31.86 4.08
C ASN A 103 9.09 30.91 4.43
N GLN A 104 9.18 29.74 3.80
CA GLN A 104 10.28 28.80 4.02
C GLN A 104 11.57 29.35 3.41
N ARG A 105 12.71 29.16 4.10
CA ARG A 105 14.02 29.68 3.69
C ARG A 105 15.11 28.64 3.93
N ASP A 106 16.23 28.86 3.25
CA ASP A 106 17.48 28.13 3.42
C ASP A 106 17.36 26.62 3.12
N GLY A 107 18.19 25.81 3.79
CA GLY A 107 18.36 24.39 3.49
C GLY A 107 19.49 24.13 2.48
N GLN A 108 20.05 22.93 2.54
CA GLN A 108 21.13 22.52 1.64
C GLN A 108 20.68 22.61 0.18
N MET A 109 21.57 23.10 -0.69
CA MET A 109 21.31 23.29 -2.12
C MET A 109 20.08 24.16 -2.42
N THR A 110 19.87 25.23 -1.64
CA THR A 110 18.86 26.27 -1.98
C THR A 110 19.16 26.83 -3.37
N TYR A 111 18.27 26.59 -4.34
CA TYR A 111 18.45 27.04 -5.72
C TYR A 111 17.80 28.42 -5.96
N PHE A 112 16.67 28.67 -5.29
CA PHE A 112 15.95 29.93 -5.28
C PHE A 112 15.15 30.12 -3.98
N VAL A 113 14.63 31.32 -3.77
CA VAL A 113 13.76 31.69 -2.65
C VAL A 113 12.35 31.97 -3.17
N ASP A 114 11.34 31.37 -2.55
CA ASP A 114 9.93 31.45 -2.94
C ASP A 114 9.30 32.81 -2.59
N MET A 115 9.62 33.84 -3.38
CA MET A 115 9.14 35.21 -3.18
C MET A 115 7.90 35.50 -4.04
N ALA A 116 6.92 36.19 -3.46
CA ALA A 116 5.84 36.80 -4.23
C ALA A 116 6.36 38.05 -4.99
N PRO A 117 5.75 38.41 -6.14
CA PRO A 117 6.12 39.62 -6.87
C PRO A 117 6.01 40.88 -5.99
N GLY A 118 7.11 41.63 -5.87
CA GLY A 118 7.16 42.86 -5.08
C GLY A 118 7.19 42.65 -3.55
N GLN A 119 7.31 41.41 -3.07
CA GLN A 119 7.41 41.12 -1.64
C GLN A 119 8.68 41.74 -1.04
N ASN A 120 8.57 42.30 0.17
CA ASN A 120 9.69 42.77 0.95
C ASN A 120 10.64 41.59 1.28
N PRO A 121 11.90 41.57 0.79
CA PRO A 121 12.81 40.44 0.97
C PRO A 121 13.21 40.18 2.43
N HIS A 122 12.96 41.14 3.32
CA HIS A 122 13.25 41.01 4.74
C HIS A 122 12.11 40.38 5.54
N VAL A 123 10.98 40.04 4.91
CA VAL A 123 9.84 39.39 5.57
C VAL A 123 9.70 37.94 5.10
N ASN A 124 9.95 37.02 6.03
CA ASN A 124 9.81 35.57 5.89
C ASN A 124 8.93 34.97 7.00
N TYR A 125 7.97 35.74 7.51
CA TYR A 125 7.05 35.34 8.58
C TYR A 125 5.65 35.92 8.32
N GLU A 126 4.64 35.32 8.94
CA GLU A 126 3.23 35.74 8.88
C GLU A 126 2.62 35.56 10.28
N PRO A 127 1.78 36.50 10.76
CA PRO A 127 1.42 37.79 10.13
C PRO A 127 2.55 38.82 10.22
N SER A 128 2.55 39.83 9.33
CA SER A 128 3.54 40.92 9.34
C SER A 128 2.94 42.28 8.99
N SER A 129 3.35 43.32 9.72
CA SER A 129 2.98 44.72 9.46
C SER A 129 3.82 45.38 8.37
N LEU A 130 4.89 44.74 7.89
CA LEU A 130 5.83 45.28 6.89
C LEU A 130 5.53 44.77 5.46
N GLY A 131 4.32 44.23 5.26
CA GLY A 131 3.94 43.44 4.08
C GLY A 131 4.34 41.98 4.21
N GLY A 132 4.10 41.17 3.18
CA GLY A 132 4.43 39.74 3.19
C GLY A 132 3.38 38.90 2.49
N LEU A 133 3.42 37.60 2.74
CA LEU A 133 2.37 36.68 2.31
C LEU A 133 1.16 36.79 3.26
N HIS A 134 -0.02 36.48 2.73
CA HIS A 134 -1.26 36.41 3.49
C HIS A 134 -1.91 35.04 3.25
N GLU A 135 -2.72 34.60 4.21
CA GLU A 135 -3.55 33.41 4.03
C GLU A 135 -4.49 33.59 2.83
N SER A 136 -4.62 32.54 2.02
CA SER A 136 -5.60 32.51 0.94
C SER A 136 -7.00 32.31 1.51
N GLU A 137 -8.00 32.95 0.89
CA GLU A 137 -9.39 32.58 1.12
C GLU A 137 -9.60 31.11 0.72
N ARG A 138 -10.15 30.30 1.64
CA ARG A 138 -10.44 28.89 1.38
C ARG A 138 -11.73 28.77 0.59
N PRO A 139 -11.71 28.18 -0.63
CA PRO A 139 -12.94 27.94 -1.36
C PRO A 139 -13.72 26.79 -0.71
N GLY A 140 -14.84 27.11 -0.07
CA GLY A 140 -15.75 26.10 0.51
C GLY A 140 -15.68 25.99 2.02
N LYS A 141 -16.27 24.92 2.56
CA LYS A 141 -16.33 24.64 4.00
C LYS A 141 -15.34 23.52 4.31
N ASP A 142 -14.52 23.72 5.34
CA ASP A 142 -13.63 22.68 5.85
C ASP A 142 -14.45 21.43 6.25
N GLN A 143 -14.00 20.26 5.82
CA GLN A 143 -14.53 19.00 6.30
C GLN A 143 -14.16 18.84 7.77
N THR A 144 -15.16 18.63 8.61
CA THR A 144 -15.02 18.62 10.08
C THR A 144 -15.70 17.35 10.62
N PRO A 145 -15.09 16.16 10.39
CA PRO A 145 -15.68 14.90 10.82
C PRO A 145 -15.77 14.86 12.35
N TYR A 146 -16.80 14.18 12.87
CA TYR A 146 -16.97 13.99 14.31
C TYR A 146 -16.06 12.85 14.78
N ILE A 147 -15.23 13.13 15.78
CA ILE A 147 -14.27 12.15 16.34
C ILE A 147 -14.55 12.00 17.83
N ALA A 148 -14.76 10.75 18.27
CA ALA A 148 -14.91 10.40 19.68
C ALA A 148 -14.19 9.08 19.98
N GLY A 149 -13.57 9.00 21.16
CA GLY A 149 -12.85 7.81 21.59
C GLY A 149 -11.82 8.12 22.67
N ASN A 150 -11.22 7.06 23.22
CA ASN A 150 -10.09 7.17 24.13
C ASN A 150 -8.77 7.13 23.35
N LEU A 151 -7.74 7.84 23.83
CA LEU A 151 -6.39 7.72 23.26
C LEU A 151 -5.78 6.36 23.62
N VAL A 152 -5.77 5.43 22.67
CA VAL A 152 -5.34 4.04 22.87
C VAL A 152 -4.43 3.53 21.75
N ARG A 153 -3.74 2.42 22.02
CA ARG A 153 -3.05 1.61 21.00
C ARG A 153 -3.78 0.28 20.87
N GLN A 154 -4.62 0.16 19.84
CA GLN A 154 -5.51 -0.99 19.69
C GLN A 154 -5.69 -1.37 18.22
N LYS A 155 -5.84 -2.68 17.95
CA LYS A 155 -6.30 -3.19 16.65
C LYS A 155 -7.74 -2.71 16.40
N ILE A 156 -8.14 -2.60 15.14
CA ILE A 156 -9.55 -2.39 14.77
C ILE A 156 -10.40 -3.57 15.26
N GLU A 157 -11.71 -3.36 15.43
CA GLU A 157 -12.62 -4.39 15.95
C GLU A 157 -12.95 -5.46 14.91
N ARG A 158 -13.32 -5.04 13.69
CA ARG A 158 -13.75 -5.91 12.58
C ARG A 158 -12.60 -6.26 11.65
N THR A 159 -11.67 -7.06 12.15
CA THR A 159 -10.43 -7.36 11.41
C THR A 159 -10.64 -8.36 10.29
N ASN A 160 -11.56 -9.33 10.46
CA ASN A 160 -11.94 -10.35 9.49
C ASN A 160 -10.77 -10.85 8.60
N ASP A 161 -9.75 -11.40 9.24
CA ASP A 161 -8.43 -11.61 8.61
C ASP A 161 -8.43 -12.69 7.49
N TYR A 162 -9.50 -13.50 7.36
CA TYR A 162 -9.49 -14.72 6.53
C TYR A 162 -10.54 -14.77 5.42
N GLN A 163 -11.69 -14.11 5.59
CA GLN A 163 -12.83 -14.31 4.69
C GLN A 163 -12.55 -13.91 3.24
N GLN A 164 -12.10 -12.66 3.01
CA GLN A 164 -11.83 -12.18 1.65
C GLN A 164 -10.69 -12.93 0.96
N ALA A 165 -9.70 -13.43 1.72
CA ALA A 165 -8.64 -14.28 1.18
C ALA A 165 -9.21 -15.63 0.68
N GLY A 166 -10.14 -16.22 1.41
CA GLY A 166 -10.87 -17.43 0.99
C GLY A 166 -11.75 -17.18 -0.22
N GLU A 167 -12.51 -16.08 -0.23
CA GLU A 167 -13.35 -15.68 -1.36
C GLU A 167 -12.51 -15.50 -2.63
N ARG A 168 -11.34 -14.85 -2.50
CA ARG A 168 -10.40 -14.70 -3.61
C ARG A 168 -9.87 -16.05 -4.12
N TYR A 169 -9.52 -16.96 -3.22
CA TYR A 169 -9.04 -18.29 -3.60
C TYR A 169 -10.10 -19.08 -4.42
N ARG A 170 -11.37 -18.98 -4.01
CA ARG A 170 -12.49 -19.62 -4.72
C ARG A 170 -12.79 -18.96 -6.06
N ALA A 171 -12.54 -17.65 -6.18
CA ALA A 171 -12.76 -16.88 -7.41
C ALA A 171 -11.71 -17.15 -8.50
N PHE A 172 -10.54 -17.70 -8.15
CA PHE A 172 -9.52 -18.08 -9.13
C PHE A 172 -10.02 -19.17 -10.09
N GLU A 173 -9.42 -19.21 -11.27
CA GLU A 173 -9.50 -20.35 -12.16
C GLU A 173 -8.59 -21.49 -11.67
N ASP A 174 -8.79 -22.71 -12.17
CA ASP A 174 -8.02 -23.88 -11.71
C ASP A 174 -6.50 -23.68 -11.90
N TRP A 175 -6.09 -23.12 -13.04
CA TRP A 175 -4.68 -22.85 -13.33
C TRP A 175 -4.10 -21.77 -12.42
N GLU A 176 -4.88 -20.73 -12.06
CA GLU A 176 -4.46 -19.69 -11.11
C GLU A 176 -4.29 -20.27 -9.70
N ARG A 177 -5.20 -21.17 -9.29
CA ARG A 177 -5.05 -21.91 -8.02
C ARG A 177 -3.80 -22.79 -8.04
N ASP A 178 -3.54 -23.50 -9.13
CA ASP A 178 -2.38 -24.37 -9.26
C ASP A 178 -1.07 -23.59 -9.16
N ASP A 179 -0.97 -22.46 -9.86
CA ASP A 179 0.19 -21.56 -9.81
C ASP A 179 0.38 -20.95 -8.41
N LEU A 180 -0.70 -20.47 -7.78
CA LEU A 180 -0.67 -19.96 -6.41
C LEU A 180 -0.11 -21.01 -5.43
N ILE A 181 -0.62 -22.24 -5.48
CA ILE A 181 -0.18 -23.32 -4.59
C ILE A 181 1.29 -23.65 -4.83
N LEU A 182 1.72 -23.74 -6.09
CA LEU A 182 3.12 -24.01 -6.42
C LEU A 182 4.05 -22.93 -5.86
N ASN A 183 3.71 -21.66 -6.07
CA ASN A 183 4.51 -20.53 -5.60
C ASN A 183 4.64 -20.50 -4.08
N LEU A 184 3.53 -20.76 -3.37
CA LEU A 184 3.51 -20.83 -1.91
C LEU A 184 4.31 -22.02 -1.38
N VAL A 185 4.14 -23.20 -1.97
CA VAL A 185 4.90 -24.40 -1.58
C VAL A 185 6.40 -24.17 -1.78
N ASN A 186 6.82 -23.66 -2.94
CA ASN A 186 8.22 -23.38 -3.23
C ASN A 186 8.83 -22.38 -2.24
N THR A 187 8.06 -21.34 -1.87
CA THR A 187 8.50 -20.32 -0.92
C THR A 187 8.56 -20.86 0.51
N LEU A 188 7.60 -21.69 0.93
CA LEU A 188 7.50 -22.21 2.29
C LEU A 188 8.39 -23.42 2.55
N LYS A 189 8.72 -24.23 1.53
CA LYS A 189 9.55 -25.43 1.63
C LYS A 189 10.91 -25.23 2.32
N PRO A 190 11.68 -24.15 2.08
CA PRO A 190 12.93 -23.92 2.79
C PRO A 190 12.77 -23.36 4.22
N THR A 191 11.55 -22.97 4.62
CA THR A 191 11.30 -22.36 5.94
C THR A 191 11.28 -23.39 7.07
N GLN A 192 11.35 -22.93 8.31
CA GLN A 192 11.26 -23.82 9.48
C GLN A 192 9.87 -24.47 9.56
N ARG A 193 9.82 -25.73 10.01
CA ARG A 193 8.57 -26.51 10.13
C ARG A 193 7.44 -25.77 10.86
N GLN A 194 7.75 -25.10 11.97
CA GLN A 194 6.78 -24.30 12.73
C GLN A 194 6.13 -23.17 11.91
N ILE A 195 6.86 -22.59 10.95
CA ILE A 195 6.33 -21.55 10.05
C ILE A 195 5.42 -22.20 9.01
N GLN A 196 5.86 -23.32 8.42
CA GLN A 196 5.07 -24.08 7.46
C GLN A 196 3.70 -24.48 8.04
N GLU A 197 3.69 -25.06 9.23
CA GLU A 197 2.47 -25.48 9.93
C GLU A 197 1.56 -24.29 10.26
N ARG A 198 2.15 -23.17 10.71
CA ARG A 198 1.40 -21.94 10.99
C ARG A 198 0.76 -21.36 9.73
N MET A 199 1.48 -21.34 8.61
CA MET A 199 0.96 -20.83 7.34
C MET A 199 -0.14 -21.74 6.78
N VAL A 200 0.04 -23.05 6.85
CA VAL A 200 -1.04 -24.01 6.52
C VAL A 200 -2.27 -23.74 7.37
N TRP A 201 -2.11 -23.53 8.68
CA TRP A 201 -3.24 -23.18 9.56
C TRP A 201 -3.97 -21.92 9.09
N HIS A 202 -3.25 -20.85 8.75
CA HIS A 202 -3.86 -19.62 8.22
C HIS A 202 -4.61 -19.86 6.91
N PHE A 203 -4.01 -20.58 5.95
CA PHE A 203 -4.67 -20.88 4.68
C PHE A 203 -5.93 -21.73 4.87
N THR A 204 -5.92 -22.67 5.83
CA THR A 204 -7.11 -23.45 6.20
C THR A 204 -8.22 -22.56 6.79
N GLN A 205 -7.89 -21.49 7.53
CA GLN A 205 -8.89 -20.53 8.00
C GLN A 205 -9.54 -19.74 6.84
N CYS A 206 -8.80 -19.50 5.76
CA CYS A 206 -9.32 -18.86 4.55
C CYS A 206 -10.23 -19.81 3.77
N ASP A 207 -9.73 -21.02 3.49
CA ASP A 207 -10.47 -22.07 2.80
C ASP A 207 -9.86 -23.47 3.11
N PRO A 208 -10.67 -24.49 3.47
CA PRO A 208 -10.15 -25.82 3.79
C PRO A 208 -9.37 -26.49 2.66
N GLU A 209 -9.77 -26.28 1.39
CA GLU A 209 -9.05 -26.83 0.25
C GLU A 209 -7.70 -26.14 0.09
N TYR A 210 -7.66 -24.82 0.26
CA TYR A 210 -6.46 -24.02 0.14
C TYR A 210 -5.38 -24.52 1.12
N GLY A 211 -5.71 -24.62 2.41
CA GLY A 211 -4.79 -25.13 3.41
C GLY A 211 -4.33 -26.57 3.15
N ARG A 212 -5.26 -27.46 2.74
CA ARG A 212 -4.95 -28.86 2.40
C ARG A 212 -3.95 -28.95 1.25
N ARG A 213 -4.16 -28.22 0.15
CA ARG A 213 -3.29 -28.26 -1.03
C ARG A 213 -1.88 -27.74 -0.72
N VAL A 214 -1.76 -26.69 0.09
CA VAL A 214 -0.43 -26.21 0.55
C VAL A 214 0.24 -27.25 1.45
N ALA A 215 -0.50 -27.88 2.37
CA ALA A 215 0.02 -28.91 3.25
C ALA A 215 0.53 -30.14 2.49
N GLU A 216 -0.23 -30.60 1.50
CA GLU A 216 0.15 -31.71 0.61
C GLU A 216 1.44 -31.39 -0.15
N GLY A 217 1.55 -30.19 -0.73
CA GLY A 217 2.77 -29.76 -1.44
C GLY A 217 4.00 -29.65 -0.54
N LEU A 218 3.81 -29.38 0.75
CA LEU A 218 4.87 -29.34 1.77
C LEU A 218 5.18 -30.70 2.40
N GLY A 219 4.42 -31.74 2.09
CA GLY A 219 4.54 -33.06 2.72
C GLY A 219 4.17 -33.06 4.21
N LEU A 220 3.17 -32.25 4.58
CA LEU A 220 2.57 -32.22 5.92
C LEU A 220 1.37 -33.18 5.96
N ASN A 221 1.33 -34.08 6.93
CA ASN A 221 0.19 -35.00 7.09
C ASN A 221 -1.06 -34.23 7.54
N VAL A 222 -2.09 -34.19 6.70
CA VAL A 222 -3.37 -33.47 6.97
C VAL A 222 -4.34 -34.34 7.81
N GLY A 223 -3.82 -35.11 8.78
CA GLY A 223 -4.58 -36.13 9.49
C GLY A 223 -4.61 -35.95 11.00
N GLY A 224 -5.75 -35.47 11.51
CA GLY A 224 -6.28 -35.83 12.84
C GLY A 224 -5.97 -34.88 14.00
N ASP A 225 -7.05 -34.39 14.62
CA ASP A 225 -7.14 -33.71 15.91
C ASP A 225 -5.98 -33.91 16.90
N GLY A 226 -5.46 -32.80 17.46
CA GLY A 226 -4.81 -32.81 18.76
C GLY A 226 -3.54 -31.96 18.88
N ALA A 227 -3.65 -30.93 19.72
CA ALA A 227 -2.62 -30.35 20.59
C ALA A 227 -1.18 -30.24 20.07
N ALA A 228 -0.75 -28.99 19.92
CA ALA A 228 0.65 -28.61 19.93
C ALA A 228 1.34 -29.16 21.19
N ASP A 229 2.35 -30.02 20.99
CA ASP A 229 3.44 -30.19 21.95
C ASP A 229 4.75 -30.34 21.18
N GLY A 230 5.65 -29.39 21.42
CA GLY A 230 6.92 -29.27 20.75
C GLY A 230 7.94 -30.30 21.22
N ALA A 231 8.69 -30.87 20.28
CA ALA A 231 10.01 -31.42 20.55
C ALA A 231 10.90 -31.24 19.32
N SER A 232 12.02 -30.54 19.53
CA SER A 232 13.03 -30.21 18.53
C SER A 232 13.75 -31.44 17.97
N SER A 233 14.01 -31.46 16.66
CA SER A 233 15.21 -32.12 16.14
C SER A 233 15.90 -31.22 15.12
N THR A 234 17.16 -30.93 15.41
CA THR A 234 18.06 -30.10 14.60
C THR A 234 18.60 -30.91 13.43
N GLY A 235 18.11 -30.63 12.22
CA GLY A 235 18.70 -31.08 10.96
C GLY A 235 19.19 -29.89 10.15
N ARG A 236 20.51 -29.77 9.96
CA ARG A 236 21.12 -28.80 9.02
C ARG A 236 20.67 -29.14 7.60
N GLY A 237 19.80 -28.32 7.01
CA GLY A 237 19.41 -28.39 5.61
C GLY A 237 20.27 -27.46 4.74
N SER A 238 20.94 -28.03 3.75
CA SER A 238 21.72 -27.32 2.74
C SER A 238 20.87 -26.34 1.92
N ALA A 239 21.53 -25.31 1.39
CA ALA A 239 20.96 -24.40 0.41
C ALA A 239 20.51 -25.16 -0.85
N MET A 240 19.22 -25.11 -1.16
CA MET A 240 18.70 -25.50 -2.47
C MET A 240 17.58 -24.53 -2.85
N GLY A 241 17.85 -23.71 -3.87
CA GLY A 241 16.85 -22.92 -4.56
C GLY A 241 15.94 -23.82 -5.41
N ALA A 242 14.81 -23.28 -5.84
CA ALA A 242 13.89 -23.94 -6.76
C ALA A 242 14.64 -24.39 -8.03
N ASP A 243 14.27 -25.56 -8.54
CA ASP A 243 14.71 -26.01 -9.86
C ASP A 243 14.17 -25.03 -10.92
N PRO A 244 15.03 -24.25 -11.60
CA PRO A 244 14.61 -23.22 -12.54
C PRO A 244 13.77 -23.77 -13.70
N GLU A 245 13.96 -25.05 -14.07
CA GLU A 245 13.22 -25.67 -15.17
C GLU A 245 11.74 -25.87 -14.82
N SER A 246 11.45 -26.26 -13.57
CA SER A 246 10.07 -26.44 -13.09
C SER A 246 9.31 -25.12 -12.98
N ALA A 247 9.98 -24.04 -12.56
CA ALA A 247 9.38 -22.72 -12.46
C ALA A 247 9.11 -22.12 -13.85
N ASN A 248 10.07 -22.23 -14.77
CA ASN A 248 9.90 -21.71 -16.13
C ASN A 248 8.80 -22.44 -16.92
N ALA A 249 8.69 -23.78 -16.78
CA ALA A 249 7.64 -24.53 -17.47
C ALA A 249 6.23 -24.11 -17.06
N VAL A 250 6.07 -23.70 -15.80
CA VAL A 250 4.77 -23.27 -15.26
C VAL A 250 4.46 -21.84 -15.68
N VAL A 251 5.45 -20.93 -15.68
CA VAL A 251 5.28 -19.57 -16.21
C VAL A 251 4.85 -19.61 -17.67
N THR A 252 5.51 -20.43 -18.50
CA THR A 252 5.13 -20.56 -19.92
C THR A 252 3.71 -21.12 -20.08
N ASN A 253 3.33 -22.10 -19.26
CA ASN A 253 1.98 -22.67 -19.30
C ASN A 253 0.91 -21.67 -18.81
N ALA A 254 1.23 -20.86 -17.79
CA ALA A 254 0.38 -19.78 -17.32
C ALA A 254 0.23 -18.65 -18.34
N GLU A 255 1.28 -18.33 -19.11
CA GLU A 255 1.21 -17.39 -20.22
C GLU A 255 0.35 -17.92 -21.39
N GLU A 256 0.42 -19.22 -21.67
CA GLU A 256 -0.36 -19.88 -22.73
C GLU A 256 -1.84 -20.04 -22.37
N GLN A 257 -2.16 -20.30 -21.10
CA GLN A 257 -3.54 -20.44 -20.60
C GLN A 257 -4.14 -19.11 -20.15
N GLY A 258 -3.29 -18.12 -19.87
CA GLY A 258 -3.69 -16.79 -19.44
C GLY A 258 -4.49 -16.08 -20.52
N HIS A 259 -5.63 -15.54 -20.12
CA HIS A 259 -6.45 -14.66 -20.94
C HIS A 259 -6.53 -13.27 -20.32
N PRO A 260 -6.96 -12.23 -21.07
CA PRO A 260 -7.20 -10.91 -20.50
C PRO A 260 -8.03 -11.04 -19.23
N ALA A 261 -7.60 -10.37 -18.16
CA ALA A 261 -8.30 -10.42 -16.89
C ALA A 261 -9.79 -10.13 -17.14
N LYS A 262 -10.66 -11.05 -16.72
CA LYS A 262 -12.08 -10.74 -16.60
C LYS A 262 -12.16 -9.59 -15.59
N PRO A 263 -12.91 -8.51 -15.88
CA PRO A 263 -13.09 -7.47 -14.88
C PRO A 263 -13.60 -8.15 -13.60
N TYR A 264 -12.91 -7.90 -12.49
CA TYR A 264 -13.20 -8.50 -11.19
C TYR A 264 -14.65 -8.29 -10.77
#